data_AF-A0A8I6XH73-F1
#
_entry.id   AF-A0A8I6XH73-F1
#
_cell.length_a   1.000
_cell.length_b   1.000
_cell.length_c   1.000
_cell.angle_alpha   90.00
_cell.angle_beta   90.00
_cell.angle_gamma   90.00
#
_symmetry.space_group_name_H-M   'P 1'
#
loop_
_entity.id
_entity.type
_entity.pdbx_description
1 polymer ?
#
loop_
_entity_poly.entity_id
_entity_poly.type
_entity_poly.pdbx_seq_one_letter_code
_entity_poly.pdbx_strand_id
1 'polypeptide(L)'
;MQRHAVPTAVLSQLQANEHRPPVSVLQSKTVRHYNISCASSRSSKLTHSTLRFCGTDEANQQHRAMMSSTTARVLAAVLAAVVCVGATPETTCRAAAGADRRVDYRFCVSRLSQHHDSPDADTWGLAKVAADVGVLMAGNGAYDIKAMLSGNKAARGPLEQCEALYDRMGSAFAEAYDGIDRRDYATGKAKAGEAASLARRCGDAFARAGAAVPSRLAKQGADSVQMAIVCTAVTSLIK
;
A
#
# COMPACT_ATOMS: atom_id res chain seq x y z
N MET A 1 -19.12 40.62 -4.29
CA MET A 1 -18.36 39.40 -4.64
C MET A 1 -17.11 39.35 -3.79
N GLN A 2 -17.14 38.61 -2.67
CA GLN A 2 -16.05 38.51 -1.71
C GLN A 2 -14.95 37.60 -2.27
N ARG A 3 -13.72 38.12 -2.36
CA ARG A 3 -12.52 37.33 -2.64
C ARG A 3 -12.15 36.60 -1.35
N HIS A 4 -12.34 35.29 -1.31
CA HIS A 4 -11.84 34.48 -0.20
C HIS A 4 -10.32 34.47 -0.25
N ALA A 5 -9.70 35.12 0.75
CA ALA A 5 -8.27 35.02 0.99
C ALA A 5 -7.93 33.58 1.37
N VAL A 6 -7.05 32.95 0.61
CA VAL A 6 -6.48 31.64 0.95
C VAL A 6 -5.63 31.83 2.22
N PRO A 7 -5.87 31.06 3.30
CA PRO A 7 -5.11 31.20 4.53
C PRO A 7 -3.62 30.97 4.30
N THR A 8 -2.78 31.85 4.84
CA THR A 8 -1.31 31.83 4.70
C THR A 8 -0.67 30.48 5.07
N ALA A 9 -1.32 29.69 5.94
CA ALA A 9 -0.90 28.34 6.30
C ALA A 9 -0.95 27.33 5.13
N VAL A 10 -1.89 27.49 4.20
CA VAL A 10 -2.03 26.62 3.00
C VAL A 10 -0.91 26.92 2.01
N LEU A 11 -0.52 28.19 1.87
CA LEU A 11 0.62 28.61 1.06
C LEU A 11 1.95 28.07 1.61
N SER A 12 2.14 28.07 2.93
CA SER A 12 3.34 27.49 3.54
C SER A 12 3.44 25.96 3.38
N GLN A 13 2.31 25.24 3.33
CA GLN A 13 2.28 23.80 3.04
C GLN A 13 2.56 23.49 1.56
N LEU A 14 2.11 24.34 0.64
CA LEU A 14 2.40 24.24 -0.80
C LEU A 14 3.89 24.47 -1.07
N GLN A 15 4.49 25.51 -0.48
CA GLN A 15 5.91 25.83 -0.67
C GLN A 15 6.84 24.76 -0.07
N ALA A 16 6.45 24.12 1.04
CA ALA A 16 7.19 22.98 1.60
C ALA A 16 7.15 21.72 0.69
N ASN A 17 6.17 21.63 -0.21
CA ASN A 17 6.01 20.51 -1.14
C ASN A 17 6.76 20.73 -2.47
N GLU A 18 7.05 21.98 -2.82
CA GLU A 18 7.72 22.37 -4.08
C GLU A 18 9.23 22.07 -4.09
N HIS A 19 9.84 21.89 -2.91
CA HIS A 19 11.24 21.46 -2.77
C HIS A 19 11.41 19.93 -2.72
N ARG A 20 10.32 19.17 -2.87
CA ARG A 20 10.38 17.70 -2.89
C ARG A 20 10.63 17.23 -4.32
N PRO A 21 11.66 16.41 -4.60
CA PRO A 21 11.79 15.80 -5.91
C PRO A 21 10.52 14.99 -6.23
N PRO A 22 10.05 14.99 -7.50
CA PRO A 22 8.83 14.30 -7.88
C PRO A 22 8.95 12.81 -7.55
N VAL A 23 7.84 12.22 -7.07
CA VAL A 23 7.70 10.83 -6.62
C VAL A 23 8.34 9.82 -7.60
N SER A 24 8.32 10.12 -8.90
CA SER A 24 8.93 9.32 -9.97
C SER A 24 10.45 9.13 -9.85
N VAL A 25 11.20 10.09 -9.28
CA VAL A 25 12.66 10.00 -9.15
C VAL A 25 13.06 9.06 -8.00
N LEU A 26 12.23 8.98 -6.95
CA LEU A 26 12.41 8.07 -5.82
C LEU A 26 11.97 6.64 -6.17
N GLN A 27 10.89 6.48 -6.94
CA GLN A 27 10.51 5.18 -7.52
C GLN A 27 11.69 4.57 -8.30
N SER A 28 12.40 5.35 -9.11
CA SER A 28 13.48 4.84 -9.96
C SER A 28 14.77 4.42 -9.22
N LYS A 29 15.02 4.90 -8.00
CA LYS A 29 16.19 4.50 -7.18
C LYS A 29 15.87 3.35 -6.22
N THR A 30 14.72 3.40 -5.56
CA THR A 30 14.28 2.35 -4.62
C THR A 30 13.93 1.06 -5.37
N VAL A 31 13.26 1.14 -6.53
CA VAL A 31 13.03 -0.02 -7.41
C VAL A 31 14.34 -0.60 -7.91
N ARG A 32 15.36 0.22 -8.16
CA ARG A 32 16.67 -0.25 -8.63
C ARG A 32 17.43 -1.02 -7.54
N HIS A 33 17.39 -0.55 -6.29
CA HIS A 33 17.95 -1.29 -5.15
C HIS A 33 17.16 -2.58 -4.83
N TYR A 34 15.83 -2.54 -4.96
CA TYR A 34 14.98 -3.73 -4.77
C TYR A 34 15.21 -4.79 -5.86
N ASN A 35 15.31 -4.38 -7.13
CA ASN A 35 15.61 -5.27 -8.26
C ASN A 35 17.00 -5.92 -8.15
N ILE A 36 18.01 -5.20 -7.62
CA ILE A 36 19.36 -5.75 -7.42
C ILE A 36 19.35 -6.82 -6.31
N SER A 37 18.60 -6.62 -5.23
CA SER A 37 18.47 -7.64 -4.16
C SER A 37 17.70 -8.89 -4.63
N CYS A 38 16.67 -8.71 -5.47
CA CYS A 38 15.88 -9.83 -6.00
C CYS A 38 16.68 -10.70 -7.00
N ALA A 39 17.60 -10.09 -7.76
CA ALA A 39 18.49 -10.82 -8.67
C ALA A 39 19.52 -11.70 -7.92
N SER A 40 20.00 -11.27 -6.76
CA SER A 40 20.98 -12.03 -5.97
C SER A 40 20.40 -13.32 -5.36
N SER A 41 19.09 -13.38 -5.09
CA SER A 41 18.45 -14.57 -4.50
C SER A 41 18.00 -15.60 -5.55
N ARG A 42 18.08 -15.27 -6.86
CA ARG A 42 17.53 -16.09 -7.95
C ARG A 42 18.58 -16.91 -8.73
N SER A 43 19.81 -17.01 -8.22
CA SER A 43 20.85 -17.88 -8.79
C SER A 43 20.91 -19.22 -8.05
N SER A 44 19.88 -20.04 -8.23
CA SER A 44 19.92 -21.47 -7.91
C SER A 44 18.93 -22.21 -8.80
N LYS A 45 19.46 -22.71 -9.91
CA LYS A 45 19.04 -23.85 -10.74
C LYS A 45 17.53 -24.05 -10.96
N LEU A 46 17.09 -23.93 -12.23
CA LEU A 46 16.12 -24.82 -12.91
C LEU A 46 16.05 -24.39 -14.38
N THR A 47 16.83 -25.00 -15.29
CA THR A 47 16.43 -26.07 -16.23
C THR A 47 15.07 -25.84 -16.90
N HIS A 48 15.15 -25.61 -18.21
CA HIS A 48 14.05 -25.53 -19.17
C HIS A 48 12.97 -26.59 -18.97
N SER A 49 11.71 -26.17 -18.89
CA SER A 49 10.59 -26.92 -19.46
C SER A 49 9.43 -26.00 -19.80
N THR A 50 8.96 -26.22 -21.02
CA THR A 50 7.91 -25.61 -21.84
C THR A 50 6.59 -25.37 -21.10
N LEU A 51 6.09 -24.14 -21.11
CA LEU A 51 4.68 -23.86 -20.86
C LEU A 51 4.06 -23.24 -22.12
N ARG A 52 3.30 -24.08 -22.83
CA ARG A 52 2.28 -23.67 -23.80
C ARG A 52 1.15 -22.99 -23.02
N PHE A 53 0.85 -21.74 -23.36
CA PHE A 53 -0.42 -21.12 -22.97
C PHE A 53 -1.46 -21.44 -24.04
N CYS A 54 -2.52 -22.12 -23.61
CA CYS A 54 -3.72 -22.38 -24.40
C CYS A 54 -4.57 -21.10 -24.42
N GLY A 55 -5.00 -20.70 -25.62
CA GLY A 55 -5.71 -19.45 -25.87
C GLY A 55 -7.11 -19.40 -25.27
N THR A 56 -7.55 -18.18 -25.00
CA THR A 56 -8.95 -17.83 -24.72
C THR A 56 -9.64 -17.49 -26.03
N ASP A 57 -10.55 -18.34 -26.46
CA ASP A 57 -11.59 -18.00 -27.41
C ASP A 57 -12.74 -18.96 -27.14
N GLU A 58 -13.91 -18.46 -26.74
CA GLU A 58 -15.23 -18.99 -27.14
C GLU A 58 -16.28 -17.92 -26.81
N ALA A 59 -16.49 -17.04 -27.80
CA ALA A 59 -17.67 -16.21 -27.92
C ALA A 59 -18.78 -17.01 -28.63
N ASN A 60 -20.01 -16.84 -28.14
CA ASN A 60 -21.25 -16.86 -28.92
C ASN A 60 -21.65 -18.19 -29.59
N GLN A 61 -22.52 -18.96 -28.92
CA GLN A 61 -23.44 -19.86 -29.61
C GLN A 61 -24.80 -19.93 -28.92
N GLN A 62 -25.75 -19.11 -29.40
CA GLN A 62 -27.18 -19.29 -29.14
C GLN A 62 -27.93 -19.57 -30.45
N HIS A 63 -28.97 -20.41 -30.32
CA HIS A 63 -30.08 -20.68 -31.23
C HIS A 63 -29.86 -21.61 -32.44
N ARG A 64 -30.22 -22.89 -32.26
CA ARG A 64 -31.34 -23.54 -32.99
C ARG A 64 -31.66 -24.92 -32.44
N ALA A 65 -32.72 -25.02 -31.65
CA ALA A 65 -33.51 -26.24 -31.54
C ALA A 65 -34.98 -25.84 -31.34
N MET A 66 -35.81 -26.12 -32.34
CA MET A 66 -37.27 -26.19 -32.18
C MET A 66 -37.60 -27.45 -31.36
N MET A 67 -38.49 -27.34 -30.37
CA MET A 67 -39.67 -28.20 -30.24
C MET A 67 -40.51 -27.82 -28.99
N SER A 68 -41.74 -27.39 -29.28
CA SER A 68 -43.03 -27.75 -28.67
C SER A 68 -43.32 -27.70 -27.15
N SER A 69 -44.48 -27.08 -26.86
CA SER A 69 -45.50 -27.42 -25.86
C SER A 69 -45.41 -26.82 -24.44
N THR A 70 -46.30 -25.85 -24.23
CA THR A 70 -47.07 -25.48 -23.02
C THR A 70 -46.67 -26.06 -21.66
N THR A 71 -46.34 -25.17 -20.71
CA THR A 71 -47.07 -24.98 -19.43
C THR A 71 -46.52 -23.80 -18.65
N ALA A 72 -47.42 -22.98 -18.10
CA ALA A 72 -47.11 -21.81 -17.30
C ALA A 72 -46.52 -22.20 -15.93
N ARG A 73 -45.38 -21.60 -15.56
CA ARG A 73 -44.98 -21.38 -14.16
C ARG A 73 -44.30 -20.02 -14.06
N VAL A 74 -44.97 -19.08 -13.40
CA VAL A 74 -44.42 -17.79 -13.01
C VAL A 74 -43.34 -18.05 -11.96
N LEU A 75 -42.08 -17.93 -12.34
CA LEU A 75 -40.96 -17.83 -11.41
C LEU A 75 -40.53 -16.37 -11.38
N ALA A 76 -40.85 -15.69 -10.28
CA ALA A 76 -40.28 -14.40 -9.95
C ALA A 76 -38.78 -14.57 -9.71
N ALA A 77 -37.99 -14.43 -10.78
CA ALA A 77 -36.55 -14.30 -10.68
C ALA A 77 -36.25 -12.91 -10.14
N VAL A 78 -36.07 -12.79 -8.82
CA VAL A 78 -35.38 -11.65 -8.23
C VAL A 78 -33.94 -11.72 -8.72
N LEU A 79 -33.68 -11.05 -9.85
CA LEU A 79 -32.35 -10.68 -10.29
C LEU A 79 -31.78 -9.74 -9.23
N ALA A 80 -31.17 -10.33 -8.19
CA ALA A 80 -30.17 -9.62 -7.42
C ALA A 80 -29.02 -9.35 -8.39
N ALA A 81 -29.09 -8.19 -9.06
CA ALA A 81 -27.94 -7.61 -9.72
C ALA A 81 -26.88 -7.45 -8.64
N VAL A 82 -25.97 -8.42 -8.55
CA VAL A 82 -24.67 -8.23 -7.92
C VAL A 82 -24.04 -7.15 -8.77
N VAL A 83 -24.20 -5.91 -8.33
CA VAL A 83 -23.42 -4.81 -8.85
C VAL A 83 -22.00 -5.22 -8.50
N CYS A 84 -21.24 -5.67 -9.50
CA CYS A 84 -19.78 -5.78 -9.40
C CYS A 84 -19.27 -4.34 -9.28
N VAL A 85 -19.48 -3.74 -8.12
CA VAL A 85 -18.82 -2.50 -7.74
C VAL A 85 -17.36 -2.91 -7.68
N GLY A 86 -16.59 -2.50 -8.69
CA GLY A 86 -15.14 -2.65 -8.68
C GLY A 86 -14.62 -2.18 -7.32
N ALA A 87 -13.58 -2.85 -6.83
CA ALA A 87 -12.96 -2.46 -5.58
C ALA A 87 -12.30 -1.09 -5.77
N THR A 88 -13.02 -0.01 -5.46
CA THR A 88 -12.40 1.32 -5.42
C THR A 88 -11.68 1.48 -4.08
N PRO A 89 -10.73 2.43 -3.99
CA PRO A 89 -10.16 2.83 -2.71
C PRO A 89 -11.23 3.11 -1.64
N GLU A 90 -12.33 3.80 -2.00
CA GLU A 90 -13.39 4.17 -1.07
C GLU A 90 -14.18 2.96 -0.55
N THR A 91 -14.59 2.05 -1.43
CA THR A 91 -15.35 0.85 -1.02
C THR A 91 -14.48 -0.11 -0.23
N THR A 92 -13.22 -0.28 -0.64
CA THR A 92 -12.23 -1.13 0.04
C THR A 92 -11.85 -0.57 1.41
N CYS A 93 -11.55 0.72 1.52
CA CYS A 93 -11.24 1.35 2.80
C CYS A 93 -12.43 1.34 3.75
N ARG A 94 -13.66 1.45 3.24
CA ARG A 94 -14.88 1.30 4.05
C ARG A 94 -15.02 -0.11 4.60
N ALA A 95 -14.81 -1.13 3.76
CA ALA A 95 -14.82 -2.53 4.19
C ALA A 95 -13.70 -2.81 5.21
N ALA A 96 -12.50 -2.31 4.96
CA ALA A 96 -11.35 -2.45 5.87
C ALA A 96 -11.62 -1.80 7.23
N ALA A 97 -12.18 -0.59 7.26
CA ALA A 97 -12.57 0.09 8.51
C ALA A 97 -13.74 -0.58 9.23
N GLY A 98 -14.66 -1.22 8.49
CA GLY A 98 -15.72 -2.04 9.07
C GLY A 98 -15.19 -3.32 9.72
N ALA A 99 -14.14 -3.92 9.16
CA ALA A 99 -13.52 -5.14 9.67
C ALA A 99 -12.49 -4.89 10.79
N ASP A 100 -11.72 -3.80 10.71
CA ASP A 100 -10.70 -3.41 11.69
C ASP A 100 -10.87 -1.94 12.10
N ARG A 101 -11.33 -1.73 13.33
CA ARG A 101 -11.58 -0.40 13.91
C ARG A 101 -10.33 0.49 14.03
N ARG A 102 -9.13 -0.07 13.86
CA ARG A 102 -7.86 0.68 13.88
C ARG A 102 -7.61 1.42 12.56
N VAL A 103 -8.30 1.02 11.49
CA VAL A 103 -8.18 1.68 10.18
C VAL A 103 -8.84 3.05 10.22
N ASP A 104 -8.08 4.07 9.87
CA ASP A 104 -8.57 5.41 9.60
C ASP A 104 -8.99 5.47 8.14
N TYR A 105 -10.30 5.57 7.94
CA TYR A 105 -10.90 5.59 6.61
C TYR A 105 -10.34 6.72 5.73
N ARG A 106 -10.16 7.93 6.28
CA ARG A 106 -9.71 9.09 5.50
C ARG A 106 -8.26 8.93 5.08
N PHE A 107 -7.42 8.45 6.00
CA PHE A 107 -6.04 8.12 5.71
C PHE A 107 -5.95 7.06 4.62
N CYS A 108 -6.69 5.96 4.77
CA CYS A 108 -6.73 4.86 3.82
C CYS A 108 -7.08 5.36 2.39
N VAL A 109 -8.20 6.08 2.25
CA VAL A 109 -8.64 6.60 0.94
C VAL A 109 -7.59 7.56 0.39
N SER A 110 -7.10 8.51 1.20
CA SER A 110 -6.11 9.48 0.73
C SER A 110 -4.84 8.83 0.19
N ARG A 111 -4.39 7.72 0.80
CA ARG A 111 -3.17 7.01 0.40
C ARG A 111 -3.38 6.14 -0.83
N LEU A 112 -4.49 5.40 -0.89
CA LEU A 112 -4.77 4.50 -2.00
C LEU A 112 -5.21 5.25 -3.26
N SER A 113 -6.06 6.27 -3.15
CA SER A 113 -6.56 7.02 -4.33
C SER A 113 -5.48 7.85 -5.04
N GLN A 114 -4.33 8.10 -4.39
CA GLN A 114 -3.19 8.80 -5.02
C GLN A 114 -2.30 7.87 -5.85
N HIS A 115 -2.46 6.56 -5.73
CA HIS A 115 -1.65 5.60 -6.48
C HIS A 115 -2.24 5.34 -7.86
N HIS A 116 -1.40 5.41 -8.90
CA HIS A 116 -1.84 5.29 -10.29
C HIS A 116 -2.50 3.94 -10.63
N ASP A 117 -2.11 2.86 -9.96
CA ASP A 117 -2.68 1.52 -10.18
C ASP A 117 -4.04 1.29 -9.50
N SER A 118 -4.52 2.23 -8.67
CA SER A 118 -5.72 2.03 -7.85
C SER A 118 -7.07 2.04 -8.58
N PRO A 119 -7.30 2.80 -9.67
CA PRO A 119 -8.61 2.87 -10.31
C PRO A 119 -9.11 1.54 -10.91
N ASP A 120 -8.19 0.70 -11.39
CA ASP A 120 -8.51 -0.58 -12.05
C ASP A 120 -8.19 -1.80 -11.17
N ALA A 121 -7.73 -1.58 -9.94
CA ALA A 121 -7.33 -2.66 -9.04
C ALA A 121 -8.54 -3.36 -8.42
N ASP A 122 -8.51 -4.69 -8.39
CA ASP A 122 -9.37 -5.48 -7.50
C ASP A 122 -8.87 -5.36 -6.03
N THR A 123 -9.58 -5.97 -5.08
CA THR A 123 -9.18 -5.93 -3.66
C THR A 123 -7.76 -6.48 -3.44
N TRP A 124 -7.32 -7.44 -4.26
CA TRP A 124 -5.96 -7.96 -4.21
C TRP A 124 -4.93 -6.95 -4.72
N GLY A 125 -5.21 -6.28 -5.84
CA GLY A 125 -4.41 -5.19 -6.37
C GLY A 125 -4.30 -4.04 -5.37
N LEU A 126 -5.39 -3.66 -4.70
CA LEU A 126 -5.36 -2.62 -3.66
C LEU A 126 -4.56 -3.05 -2.42
N ALA A 127 -4.54 -4.34 -2.07
CA ALA A 127 -3.66 -4.84 -1.00
C ALA A 127 -2.17 -4.69 -1.38
N LYS A 128 -1.83 -4.97 -2.65
CA LYS A 128 -0.47 -4.76 -3.18
C LYS A 128 -0.10 -3.28 -3.20
N VAL A 129 -0.99 -2.42 -3.68
CA VAL A 129 -0.79 -0.96 -3.64
C VAL A 129 -0.59 -0.46 -2.22
N ALA A 130 -1.34 -0.98 -1.24
CA ALA A 130 -1.15 -0.61 0.16
C ALA A 130 0.25 -0.96 0.68
N ALA A 131 0.78 -2.13 0.29
CA ALA A 131 2.15 -2.52 0.62
C ALA A 131 3.19 -1.62 -0.07
N ASP A 132 3.02 -1.32 -1.37
CA ASP A 132 3.94 -0.46 -2.12
C ASP A 132 3.96 0.99 -1.61
N VAL A 133 2.80 1.56 -1.28
CA VAL A 133 2.73 2.86 -0.60
C VAL A 133 3.49 2.82 0.73
N GLY A 134 3.45 1.69 1.46
CA GLY A 134 4.27 1.46 2.65
C GLY A 134 5.78 1.53 2.37
N VAL A 135 6.26 0.93 1.28
CA VAL A 135 7.66 1.00 0.82
C VAL A 135 8.05 2.45 0.54
N LEU A 136 7.21 3.20 -0.19
CA LEU A 136 7.45 4.62 -0.49
C LEU A 136 7.50 5.48 0.77
N MET A 137 6.64 5.22 1.74
CA MET A 137 6.66 5.91 3.03
C MET A 137 7.93 5.59 3.82
N ALA A 138 8.40 4.34 3.76
CA ALA A 138 9.65 3.94 4.39
C ALA A 138 10.86 4.69 3.81
N GLY A 139 10.99 4.69 2.48
CA GLY A 139 12.07 5.39 1.80
C GLY A 139 12.06 6.90 2.03
N ASN A 140 10.87 7.53 2.01
CA ASN A 140 10.72 8.94 2.35
C ASN A 140 11.13 9.24 3.80
N GLY A 141 10.77 8.37 4.74
CA GLY A 141 11.16 8.51 6.14
C GLY A 141 12.67 8.41 6.34
N ALA A 142 13.33 7.43 5.73
CA ALA A 142 14.79 7.29 5.76
C ALA A 142 15.49 8.52 5.14
N TYR A 143 14.99 9.02 4.01
CA TYR A 143 15.51 10.24 3.38
C TYR A 143 15.39 11.47 4.30
N ASP A 144 14.23 11.65 4.92
CA ASP A 144 13.98 12.75 5.86
C ASP A 144 14.88 12.66 7.10
N ILE A 145 15.12 11.46 7.62
CA ILE A 145 16.05 11.21 8.72
C ILE A 145 17.48 11.57 8.32
N LYS A 146 17.91 11.17 7.12
CA LYS A 146 19.24 11.52 6.59
C LYS A 146 19.41 13.04 6.46
N ALA A 147 18.36 13.74 6.05
CA ALA A 147 18.37 15.20 6.02
C ALA A 147 18.44 15.82 7.44
N MET A 148 17.84 15.20 8.45
CA MET A 148 17.96 15.65 9.85
C MET A 148 19.36 15.40 10.43
N LEU A 149 20.05 14.33 10.01
CA LEU A 149 21.40 13.98 10.48
C LEU A 149 22.46 15.04 10.12
N SER A 150 22.26 15.83 9.06
CA SER A 150 23.18 16.92 8.69
C SER A 150 23.06 18.14 9.62
N GLY A 151 21.92 18.30 10.30
CA GLY A 151 21.62 19.46 11.14
C GLY A 151 21.51 19.19 12.65
N ASN A 152 21.35 17.94 13.09
CA ASN A 152 21.06 17.61 14.49
C ASN A 152 22.07 16.64 15.12
N LYS A 153 23.20 17.18 15.59
CA LYS A 153 24.25 16.38 16.24
C LYS A 153 23.82 15.77 17.58
N ALA A 154 22.94 16.44 18.33
CA ALA A 154 22.47 15.97 19.64
C ALA A 154 21.58 14.72 19.53
N ALA A 155 20.83 14.58 18.42
CA ALA A 155 19.99 13.42 18.15
C ALA A 155 20.62 12.41 17.18
N ARG A 156 21.94 12.48 16.95
CA ARG A 156 22.61 11.66 15.91
C ARG A 156 22.38 10.17 16.11
N GLY A 157 22.64 9.66 17.32
CA GLY A 157 22.46 8.24 17.65
C GLY A 157 21.03 7.71 17.40
N PRO A 158 19.98 8.32 17.99
CA PRO A 158 18.60 7.87 17.73
C PRO A 158 18.17 8.07 16.28
N LEU A 159 18.67 9.10 15.57
CA LEU A 159 18.40 9.29 14.15
C LEU A 159 19.03 8.18 13.29
N GLU A 160 20.29 7.80 13.51
CA GLU A 160 20.94 6.68 12.80
C GLU A 160 20.21 5.36 13.05
N GLN A 161 19.76 5.12 14.30
CA GLN A 161 18.94 3.94 14.62
C GLN A 161 17.60 3.98 13.89
N CYS A 162 16.94 5.14 13.80
CA CYS A 162 15.72 5.30 13.03
C CYS A 162 15.92 5.09 11.53
N GLU A 163 17.00 5.59 10.91
CA GLU A 163 17.30 5.37 9.49
C GLU A 163 17.32 3.86 9.19
N ALA A 164 18.08 3.10 9.97
CA ALA A 164 18.17 1.65 9.81
C ALA A 164 16.84 0.90 10.06
N LEU A 165 15.97 1.42 10.94
CA LEU A 165 14.65 0.86 11.18
C LEU A 165 13.69 1.15 10.01
N TYR A 166 13.76 2.34 9.42
CA TYR A 166 12.96 2.71 8.26
C TYR A 166 13.39 1.94 7.00
N ASP A 167 14.68 1.68 6.81
CA ASP A 167 15.15 0.82 5.72
C ASP A 167 14.59 -0.61 5.84
N ARG A 168 14.67 -1.21 7.05
CA ARG A 168 14.06 -2.52 7.32
C ARG A 168 12.54 -2.52 7.19
N MET A 169 11.89 -1.42 7.57
CA MET A 169 10.45 -1.26 7.39
C MET A 169 10.08 -1.29 5.90
N GLY A 170 10.89 -0.66 5.05
CA GLY A 170 10.75 -0.73 3.59
C GLY A 170 10.87 -2.16 3.08
N SER A 171 11.89 -2.90 3.52
CA SER A 171 12.03 -4.32 3.20
C SER A 171 10.83 -5.16 3.67
N ALA A 172 10.33 -4.93 4.88
CA ALA A 172 9.17 -5.65 5.40
C ALA A 172 7.90 -5.35 4.59
N PHE A 173 7.65 -4.10 4.18
CA PHE A 173 6.52 -3.79 3.29
C PHE A 173 6.66 -4.44 1.92
N ALA A 174 7.88 -4.50 1.39
CA ALA A 174 8.10 -5.11 0.09
C ALA A 174 7.99 -6.65 0.15
N GLU A 175 8.43 -7.28 1.24
CA GLU A 175 8.13 -8.69 1.52
C GLU A 175 6.62 -8.93 1.73
N ALA A 176 5.89 -7.95 2.29
CA ALA A 176 4.45 -8.01 2.37
C ALA A 176 3.81 -7.99 0.98
N TYR A 177 4.28 -7.10 0.10
CA TYR A 177 3.88 -7.07 -1.31
C TYR A 177 4.13 -8.43 -1.98
N ASP A 178 5.33 -9.00 -1.85
CA ASP A 178 5.70 -10.28 -2.47
C ASP A 178 4.88 -11.46 -1.90
N GLY A 179 4.52 -11.41 -0.61
CA GLY A 179 3.61 -12.36 0.02
C GLY A 179 2.20 -12.26 -0.57
N ILE A 180 1.64 -11.05 -0.64
CA ILE A 180 0.33 -10.80 -1.23
C ILE A 180 0.30 -11.22 -2.70
N ASP A 181 1.33 -10.87 -3.47
CA ASP A 181 1.43 -11.19 -4.89
C ASP A 181 1.39 -12.70 -5.15
N ARG A 182 2.12 -13.47 -4.33
CA ARG A 182 2.13 -14.94 -4.33
C ARG A 182 0.89 -15.58 -3.68
N ARG A 183 -0.11 -14.77 -3.29
CA ARG A 183 -1.32 -15.21 -2.58
C ARG A 183 -1.06 -15.81 -1.19
N ASP A 184 0.13 -15.59 -0.63
CA ASP A 184 0.46 -15.90 0.76
C ASP A 184 0.09 -14.71 1.67
N TYR A 185 -1.22 -14.58 1.90
CA TYR A 185 -1.78 -13.49 2.69
C TYR A 185 -1.39 -13.54 4.17
N ALA A 186 -1.03 -14.73 4.68
CA ALA A 186 -0.54 -14.87 6.05
C ALA A 186 0.83 -14.18 6.19
N THR A 187 1.77 -14.49 5.29
CA THR A 187 3.07 -13.81 5.24
C THR A 187 2.92 -12.32 4.95
N GLY A 188 2.05 -11.95 4.01
CA GLY A 188 1.74 -10.55 3.69
C GLY A 188 1.36 -9.73 4.93
N LYS A 189 0.39 -10.22 5.72
CA LYS A 189 -0.05 -9.59 6.96
C LYS A 189 1.01 -9.59 8.05
N ALA A 190 1.74 -10.69 8.21
CA ALA A 190 2.80 -10.79 9.21
C ALA A 190 3.89 -9.72 8.94
N LYS A 191 4.26 -9.53 7.67
CA LYS A 191 5.27 -8.56 7.26
C LYS A 191 4.79 -7.11 7.33
N ALA A 192 3.53 -6.84 7.00
CA ALA A 192 2.92 -5.52 7.30
C ALA A 192 2.93 -5.23 8.81
N GLY A 193 2.63 -6.22 9.65
CA GLY A 193 2.73 -6.12 11.11
C GLY A 193 4.15 -5.84 11.61
N GLU A 194 5.15 -6.50 11.02
CA GLU A 194 6.58 -6.25 11.27
C GLU A 194 6.95 -4.80 10.95
N ALA A 195 6.52 -4.28 9.80
CA ALA A 195 6.74 -2.90 9.39
C ALA A 195 6.17 -1.90 10.42
N ALA A 196 4.96 -2.14 10.92
CA ALA A 196 4.36 -1.34 11.99
C ALA A 196 5.20 -1.36 13.28
N SER A 197 5.77 -2.51 13.64
CA SER A 197 6.65 -2.65 14.81
C SER A 197 7.95 -1.84 14.65
N LEU A 198 8.57 -1.93 13.48
CA LEU A 198 9.79 -1.19 13.14
C LEU A 198 9.57 0.33 13.20
N ALA A 199 8.44 0.83 12.69
CA ALA A 199 8.07 2.24 12.79
C ALA A 199 7.98 2.74 14.25
N ARG A 200 7.37 1.96 15.14
CA ARG A 200 7.25 2.32 16.57
C ARG A 200 8.60 2.35 17.28
N ARG A 201 9.47 1.39 16.98
CA ARG A 201 10.81 1.27 17.59
C ARG A 201 11.71 2.48 17.35
N CYS A 202 11.43 3.28 16.30
CA CYS A 202 12.11 4.54 16.09
C CYS A 202 11.77 5.55 17.20
N GLY A 203 10.50 5.70 17.59
CA GLY A 203 10.11 6.53 18.73
C GLY A 203 10.76 6.06 20.04
N ASP A 204 10.83 4.75 20.25
CA ASP A 204 11.47 4.16 21.43
C ASP A 204 12.98 4.45 21.48
N ALA A 205 13.65 4.63 20.32
CA ALA A 205 15.07 4.99 20.26
C ALA A 205 15.33 6.37 20.88
N PHE A 206 14.46 7.34 20.59
CA PHE A 206 14.51 8.67 21.17
C PHE A 206 14.18 8.63 22.67
N ALA A 207 13.16 7.87 23.07
CA ALA A 207 12.81 7.71 24.49
C ALA A 207 13.97 7.12 25.30
N ARG A 208 14.65 6.08 24.79
CA ARG A 208 15.85 5.50 25.42
C ARG A 208 17.02 6.48 25.50
N ALA A 209 17.14 7.39 24.54
CA ALA A 209 18.16 8.43 24.51
C ALA A 209 17.80 9.65 25.37
N GLY A 210 16.63 9.66 26.04
CA GLY A 210 16.15 10.82 26.81
C GLY A 210 15.85 12.04 25.94
N ALA A 211 15.61 11.84 24.64
CA ALA A 211 15.41 12.89 23.66
C ALA A 211 13.95 12.94 23.18
N ALA A 212 13.45 14.14 22.90
CA ALA A 212 12.16 14.30 22.25
C ALA A 212 12.23 13.87 20.77
N VAL A 213 11.24 13.13 20.30
CA VAL A 213 11.11 12.80 18.87
C VAL A 213 10.74 14.08 18.11
N PRO A 214 11.47 14.45 17.03
CA PRO A 214 11.07 15.56 16.17
C PRO A 214 9.65 15.37 15.66
N SER A 215 8.82 16.42 15.68
CA SER A 215 7.38 16.34 15.33
C SER A 215 7.13 15.73 13.94
N ARG A 216 7.96 16.08 12.96
CA ARG A 216 7.91 15.52 11.60
C ARG A 216 8.14 14.00 11.61
N LEU A 217 9.10 13.52 12.38
CA LEU A 217 9.41 12.10 12.52
C LEU A 217 8.33 11.35 13.29
N ALA A 218 7.77 11.97 14.34
CA ALA A 218 6.64 11.41 15.08
C ALA A 218 5.43 11.21 14.17
N LYS A 219 5.09 12.21 13.34
CA LYS A 219 4.02 12.10 12.35
C LYS A 219 4.33 11.01 11.32
N GLN A 220 5.55 10.97 10.79
CA GLN A 220 5.95 9.94 9.82
C GLN A 220 5.79 8.53 10.41
N GLY A 221 6.20 8.32 11.67
CA GLY A 221 6.04 7.04 12.35
C GLY A 221 4.57 6.65 12.52
N ALA A 222 3.72 7.58 12.95
CA ALA A 222 2.29 7.34 13.10
C ALA A 222 1.62 7.01 11.75
N ASP A 223 1.91 7.79 10.70
CA ASP A 223 1.41 7.53 9.35
C ASP A 223 1.88 6.14 8.85
N SER A 224 3.15 5.75 9.08
CA SER A 224 3.68 4.45 8.67
C SER A 224 3.02 3.27 9.40
N VAL A 225 2.77 3.41 10.71
CA VAL A 225 1.98 2.43 11.47
C VAL A 225 0.57 2.32 10.90
N GLN A 226 -0.04 3.44 10.56
CA GLN A 226 -1.38 3.46 9.99
C GLN A 226 -1.44 2.79 8.62
N MET A 227 -0.42 2.98 7.79
CA MET A 227 -0.33 2.30 6.50
C MET A 227 -0.17 0.78 6.65
N ALA A 228 0.60 0.32 7.64
CA ALA A 228 0.71 -1.12 7.95
C ALA A 228 -0.64 -1.73 8.41
N ILE A 229 -1.41 -0.99 9.22
CA ILE A 229 -2.76 -1.40 9.63
C ILE A 229 -3.69 -1.47 8.43
N VAL A 230 -3.68 -0.46 7.56
CA VAL A 230 -4.47 -0.46 6.31
C VAL A 230 -4.10 -1.65 5.43
N CYS A 231 -2.80 -1.88 5.17
CA CYS A 231 -2.33 -3.00 4.38
C CYS A 231 -2.85 -4.34 4.95
N THR A 232 -2.68 -4.55 6.26
CA THR A 232 -3.17 -5.77 6.95
C THR A 232 -4.68 -5.95 6.81
N ALA A 233 -5.45 -4.88 6.99
CA ALA A 233 -6.91 -4.91 6.94
C ALA A 233 -7.41 -5.19 5.52
N VAL A 234 -6.86 -4.53 4.51
CA VAL A 234 -7.22 -4.75 3.10
C VAL A 234 -6.86 -6.18 2.67
N THR A 235 -5.67 -6.68 3.03
CA THR A 235 -5.30 -8.09 2.78
C THR A 235 -6.27 -9.07 3.45
N SER A 236 -6.83 -8.71 4.62
CA SER A 236 -7.81 -9.56 5.33
C SER A 236 -9.19 -9.59 4.69
N LEU A 237 -9.47 -8.73 3.70
CA LEU A 237 -10.71 -8.77 2.92
C LEU A 237 -10.66 -9.82 1.80
N ILE A 238 -9.47 -10.32 1.46
CA ILE A 238 -9.28 -11.30 0.39
C ILE A 238 -9.60 -12.70 0.92
N LYS A 239 -10.41 -13.44 0.16
CA LYS A 239 -10.85 -14.80 0.49
C LYS A 239 -9.98 -15.85 -0.18
#